data_AF-R1EJB2-F1
#
_entry.id   AF-R1EJB2-F1
#
_cell.length_a   1.000
_cell.length_b   1.000
_cell.length_c   1.000
_cell.angle_alpha   90.00
_cell.angle_beta   90.00
_cell.angle_gamma   90.00
#
_symmetry.space_group_name_H-M   'P 1'
#
loop_
_entity.id
_entity.type
_entity.pdbx_description
1 polymer ?
#
loop_
_entity_poly.entity_id
_entity_poly.type
_entity_poly.pdbx_seq_one_letter_code
_entity_poly.pdbx_strand_id
1 'polypeptide(L)'
;MIINAYAIHRDPKLYPNPKEFIPERWDGKLESTASMTDDRIGARSELFAFGAGRRICPGQHVAERGIFLAICRWLWSFETRKAKDDETGAEREIDMEDIRPGIVVALNEVAAEVKPRSQERSKLIEELWERDREEFLDQQMQWKKSPKGVEDVMHRAVGF
;
A
#
# COMPACT_ATOMS: atom_id res chain seq x y z
N MET A 1 -17.00 13.11 -16.92
CA MET A 1 -17.15 13.52 -15.50
C MET A 1 -16.04 12.84 -14.71
N ILE A 2 -15.29 13.60 -13.91
CA ILE A 2 -14.16 13.10 -13.12
C ILE A 2 -14.53 13.29 -11.64
N ILE A 3 -14.33 12.25 -10.82
CA ILE A 3 -14.49 12.37 -9.36
C ILE A 3 -13.26 13.08 -8.83
N ASN A 4 -13.43 14.31 -8.31
CA ASN A 4 -12.34 15.04 -7.69
C ASN A 4 -12.13 14.55 -6.25
N ALA A 5 -11.56 13.35 -6.12
CA ALA A 5 -11.30 12.72 -4.82
C ALA A 5 -10.40 13.59 -3.92
N TYR A 6 -9.46 14.35 -4.49
CA TYR A 6 -8.62 15.28 -3.74
C TYR A 6 -9.44 16.37 -3.04
N ALA A 7 -10.33 17.05 -3.76
CA ALA A 7 -11.18 18.08 -3.17
C ALA A 7 -12.18 17.49 -2.16
N ILE A 8 -12.77 16.33 -2.45
CA ILE A 8 -13.72 15.67 -1.54
C ILE A 8 -13.04 15.31 -0.22
N HIS A 9 -11.91 14.58 -0.27
CA HIS A 9 -11.18 14.17 0.94
C HIS A 9 -10.55 15.35 1.70
N ARG A 10 -10.50 16.55 1.10
CA ARG A 10 -10.00 17.78 1.73
C ARG A 10 -11.08 18.79 2.11
N ASP A 11 -12.36 18.46 1.95
CA ASP A 11 -13.45 19.33 2.39
C ASP A 11 -13.58 19.25 3.93
N PRO A 12 -13.30 20.33 4.68
CA PRO A 12 -13.41 20.34 6.14
C PRO A 12 -14.86 20.15 6.63
N LYS A 13 -15.87 20.33 5.78
CA LYS A 13 -17.28 20.05 6.12
C LYS A 13 -17.58 18.56 6.17
N LEU A 14 -16.88 17.77 5.35
CA LEU A 14 -17.01 16.32 5.31
C LEU A 14 -16.00 15.64 6.24
N TYR A 15 -14.77 16.16 6.26
CA TYR A 15 -13.65 15.60 7.01
C TYR A 15 -12.98 16.71 7.85
N PRO A 16 -13.37 16.89 9.12
CA PRO A 16 -12.74 17.87 10.01
C PRO A 16 -11.24 17.65 10.13
N ASN A 17 -10.42 18.71 10.14
CA ASN A 17 -8.95 18.62 10.07
C ASN A 17 -8.45 17.72 8.93
N PRO A 18 -8.80 18.02 7.66
CA PRO A 18 -8.54 17.10 6.55
C PRO A 18 -7.06 16.88 6.22
N LYS A 19 -6.17 17.73 6.75
CA LYS A 19 -4.72 17.62 6.58
C LYS A 19 -4.04 16.76 7.66
N GLU A 20 -4.74 16.43 8.74
CA GLU A 20 -4.20 15.61 9.83
C GLU A 20 -4.39 14.11 9.53
N PHE A 21 -3.37 13.31 9.82
CA PHE A 21 -3.44 11.87 9.74
C PHE A 21 -4.19 11.30 10.96
N ILE A 22 -5.47 11.00 10.79
CA ILE A 22 -6.36 10.47 11.83
C ILE A 22 -6.95 9.15 11.33
N PRO A 23 -6.34 7.98 11.65
CA PRO A 23 -6.83 6.68 11.22
C PRO A 23 -8.28 6.40 11.64
N GLU A 24 -8.64 6.79 12.86
CA GLU A 24 -9.95 6.56 13.49
C GLU A 24 -11.10 7.26 12.73
N ARG A 25 -10.78 8.24 11.86
CA ARG A 25 -11.74 8.89 10.96
C ARG A 25 -12.52 7.88 10.11
N TRP A 26 -11.93 6.73 9.84
CA TRP A 26 -12.44 5.72 8.93
C TRP A 26 -13.21 4.58 9.61
N ASP A 27 -13.34 4.61 10.93
CA ASP A 27 -14.07 3.59 11.68
C ASP A 27 -15.53 3.49 11.24
N GLY A 28 -15.95 2.29 10.84
CA GLY A 28 -17.30 2.02 10.34
C GLY A 28 -17.63 2.64 8.97
N LYS A 29 -16.67 3.29 8.31
CA LYS A 29 -16.86 4.01 7.03
C LYS A 29 -16.14 3.38 5.83
N LEU A 30 -15.26 2.42 6.10
CA LEU A 30 -14.59 1.63 5.08
C LEU A 30 -15.40 0.37 4.76
N GLU A 31 -15.60 0.11 3.47
CA GLU A 31 -16.01 -1.20 3.00
C GLU A 31 -14.75 -1.94 2.52
N SER A 32 -14.25 -2.88 3.32
CA SER A 32 -13.16 -3.76 2.85
C SER A 32 -13.70 -4.73 1.81
N THR A 33 -12.93 -4.94 0.75
CA THR A 33 -13.21 -5.98 -0.24
C THR A 33 -13.24 -7.40 0.35
N ALA A 34 -12.65 -7.61 1.54
CA ALA A 34 -12.71 -8.88 2.25
C ALA A 34 -14.07 -9.17 2.90
N SER A 35 -14.89 -8.14 3.12
CA SER A 35 -16.17 -8.24 3.84
C SER A 35 -17.38 -8.29 2.90
N MET A 36 -17.18 -8.27 1.58
CA MET A 36 -18.27 -8.13 0.61
C MET A 36 -18.56 -9.44 -0.15
N THR A 37 -19.83 -9.85 -0.13
CA THR A 37 -20.39 -10.96 -0.92
C THR A 37 -21.26 -10.49 -2.09
N ASP A 38 -21.35 -9.18 -2.33
CA ASP A 38 -22.29 -8.56 -3.26
C ASP A 38 -21.59 -7.77 -4.39
N ASP A 39 -22.28 -7.59 -5.51
CA ASP A 39 -21.83 -6.97 -6.76
C ASP A 39 -21.63 -5.45 -6.70
N ARG A 40 -21.79 -4.84 -5.51
CA ARG A 40 -21.80 -3.39 -5.26
C ARG A 40 -20.50 -2.86 -4.64
N ILE A 41 -19.36 -3.38 -5.06
CA ILE A 41 -18.03 -2.98 -4.56
C ILE A 41 -17.90 -1.45 -4.55
N GLY A 42 -17.67 -0.88 -3.37
CA GLY A 42 -17.44 0.55 -3.13
C GLY A 42 -18.64 1.47 -3.40
N ALA A 43 -19.87 0.96 -3.36
CA ALA A 43 -21.07 1.77 -3.46
C ALA A 43 -21.37 2.56 -2.16
N ARG A 44 -20.83 2.16 -1.00
CA ARG A 44 -21.06 2.85 0.29
C ARG A 44 -19.78 3.28 0.99
N SER A 45 -18.60 2.93 0.47
CA SER A 45 -17.32 3.44 0.95
C SER A 45 -17.28 4.97 0.88
N GLU A 46 -16.95 5.62 2.00
CA GLU A 46 -16.65 7.05 2.03
C GLU A 46 -15.21 7.36 1.55
N LEU A 47 -14.45 6.33 1.19
CA LEU A 47 -13.10 6.45 0.62
C LEU A 47 -13.16 6.30 -0.91
N PHE A 48 -12.81 7.36 -1.62
CA PHE A 48 -12.83 7.43 -3.09
C PHE A 48 -11.47 7.15 -3.75
N ALA A 49 -10.53 6.52 -3.03
CA ALA A 49 -9.17 6.25 -3.53
C ALA A 49 -9.14 5.32 -4.76
N PHE A 50 -10.18 4.49 -4.91
CA PHE A 50 -10.32 3.54 -6.02
C PHE A 50 -11.38 3.97 -7.05
N GLY A 51 -11.92 5.19 -6.93
CA GLY A 51 -13.07 5.65 -7.71
C GLY A 51 -14.41 5.26 -7.07
N ALA A 52 -15.49 5.28 -7.86
CA ALA A 52 -16.84 4.91 -7.40
C ALA A 52 -17.72 4.37 -8.54
N GLY A 53 -18.81 3.69 -8.16
CA GLY A 53 -19.82 3.17 -9.07
C GLY A 53 -19.30 2.05 -9.97
N ARG A 54 -19.91 1.87 -11.14
CA ARG A 54 -19.61 0.75 -12.07
C ARG A 54 -18.18 0.75 -12.64
N ARG A 55 -17.40 1.81 -12.42
CA ARG A 55 -16.02 1.97 -12.90
C ARG A 55 -15.01 2.08 -11.77
N ILE A 56 -15.40 1.67 -10.57
CA ILE A 56 -14.46 1.50 -9.46
C ILE A 56 -13.32 0.55 -9.87
N CYS A 57 -12.14 0.75 -9.30
CA CYS A 57 -10.94 -0.01 -9.63
C CYS A 57 -11.20 -1.52 -9.47
N PRO A 58 -11.15 -2.32 -10.56
CA PRO A 58 -11.36 -3.76 -10.47
C PRO A 58 -10.26 -4.45 -9.65
N GLY A 59 -9.09 -3.82 -9.53
CA GLY A 59 -7.96 -4.30 -8.75
C GLY A 59 -7.96 -3.89 -7.26
N GLN A 60 -9.01 -3.24 -6.74
CA GLN A 60 -9.07 -2.76 -5.35
C GLN A 60 -8.73 -3.86 -4.34
N HIS A 61 -9.30 -5.06 -4.53
CA HIS A 61 -9.08 -6.19 -3.62
C HIS A 61 -7.63 -6.70 -3.63
N VAL A 62 -6.95 -6.65 -4.77
CA VAL A 62 -5.52 -6.99 -4.88
C VAL A 62 -4.68 -5.92 -4.18
N ALA A 63 -4.98 -4.65 -4.43
CA ALA A 63 -4.27 -3.52 -3.84
C ALA A 63 -4.41 -3.50 -2.30
N GLU A 64 -5.62 -3.64 -1.76
CA GLU A 64 -5.88 -3.67 -0.32
C GLU A 64 -5.07 -4.78 0.38
N ARG A 65 -5.16 -6.02 -0.14
CA ARG A 65 -4.44 -7.16 0.44
C ARG A 65 -2.92 -7.01 0.29
N GLY A 66 -2.48 -6.53 -0.86
CA GLY A 66 -1.05 -6.30 -1.15
C GLY A 66 -0.44 -5.26 -0.23
N ILE A 67 -1.08 -4.09 -0.11
CA ILE A 67 -0.63 -2.99 0.76
C ILE A 67 -0.67 -3.43 2.22
N PHE A 68 -1.73 -4.13 2.67
CA PHE A 68 -1.82 -4.65 4.02
C PHE A 68 -0.64 -5.57 4.35
N LEU A 69 -0.37 -6.57 3.50
CA LEU A 69 0.75 -7.49 3.69
C LEU A 69 2.10 -6.77 3.63
N ALA A 70 2.26 -5.79 2.73
CA ALA A 70 3.49 -5.01 2.63
C ALA A 70 3.74 -4.22 3.93
N ILE A 71 2.73 -3.53 4.45
CA ILE A 71 2.82 -2.77 5.72
C ILE A 71 3.08 -3.71 6.89
N CYS A 72 2.35 -4.83 7.01
CA CYS A 72 2.57 -5.79 8.10
C CYS A 72 4.01 -6.34 8.08
N ARG A 73 4.52 -6.74 6.91
CA ARG A 73 5.90 -7.21 6.75
C ARG A 73 6.89 -6.11 7.06
N TRP A 74 6.65 -4.89 6.57
CA TRP A 74 7.51 -3.74 6.84
C TRP A 74 7.61 -3.44 8.33
N LEU A 75 6.47 -3.35 9.02
CA LEU A 75 6.41 -3.08 10.46
C LEU A 75 7.00 -4.23 11.29
N TRP A 76 6.88 -5.48 10.83
CA TRP A 76 7.52 -6.62 11.47
C TRP A 76 9.05 -6.60 11.25
N SER A 77 9.52 -6.24 10.07
CA SER A 77 10.95 -6.28 9.73
C SER A 77 11.72 -5.07 10.24
N PHE A 78 11.16 -3.87 10.14
CA PHE A 78 11.88 -2.62 10.26
C PHE A 78 11.28 -1.67 11.29
N GLU A 79 12.17 -0.92 11.92
CA GLU A 79 11.85 0.31 12.61
C GLU A 79 12.11 1.47 11.65
N THR A 80 11.11 2.33 11.46
CA THR A 80 11.18 3.48 10.56
C THR A 80 10.98 4.76 11.35
N ARG A 81 11.87 5.72 11.15
CA ARG A 81 11.84 7.05 11.79
C ARG A 81 12.05 8.13 10.73
N LYS A 82 11.68 9.37 11.05
CA LYS A 82 12.03 10.52 10.21
C LYS A 82 13.56 10.60 10.08
N ALA A 83 14.04 10.97 8.89
CA ALA A 83 15.46 11.25 8.72
C ALA A 83 15.88 12.43 9.62
N LYS A 84 17.16 12.47 9.98
CA LYS A 84 17.73 13.59 10.73
C LYS A 84 18.48 14.53 9.81
N ASP A 85 18.44 15.81 10.14
CA ASP A 85 19.26 16.82 9.50
C ASP A 85 20.73 16.63 9.91
N ASP A 86 21.64 16.69 8.92
CA ASP A 86 23.06 16.33 9.14
C ASP A 86 23.80 17.40 9.95
N GLU A 87 23.33 18.65 9.92
CA GLU A 87 23.95 19.79 10.61
C GLU A 87 23.38 19.97 12.03
N THR A 88 22.06 19.82 12.17
CA THR A 88 21.33 20.13 13.42
C THR A 88 20.95 18.90 14.23
N GLY A 89 20.93 17.70 13.61
CA GLY A 89 20.49 16.46 14.25
C GLY A 89 18.99 16.37 14.53
N ALA A 90 18.21 17.39 14.14
CA ALA A 90 16.75 17.44 14.30
C ALA A 90 16.04 16.54 13.27
N GLU A 91 14.82 16.09 13.58
CA GLU A 91 14.02 15.34 12.61
C GLU A 91 13.62 16.25 11.43
N ARG A 92 13.83 15.76 10.20
CA ARG A 92 13.41 16.44 8.98
C ARG A 92 11.89 16.35 8.87
N GLU A 93 11.24 17.50 8.79
CA GLU A 93 9.81 17.55 8.51
C GLU A 93 9.50 17.10 7.08
N ILE A 94 8.39 16.39 6.93
CA ILE A 94 7.94 15.88 5.63
C ILE A 94 6.90 16.86 5.10
N ASP A 95 7.21 17.54 4.00
CA ASP A 95 6.23 18.37 3.30
C ASP A 95 5.27 17.48 2.50
N MET A 96 4.05 17.34 3.00
CA MET A 96 2.99 16.55 2.38
C MET A 96 2.42 17.21 1.11
N GLU A 97 2.79 18.45 0.80
CA GLU A 97 2.44 19.15 -0.42
C GLU A 97 3.59 19.17 -1.44
N ASP A 98 4.76 18.61 -1.10
CA ASP A 98 5.87 18.42 -2.05
C ASP A 98 5.60 17.20 -2.96
N ILE A 99 4.69 17.43 -3.90
CA ILE A 99 4.14 16.42 -4.81
C ILE A 99 4.66 16.57 -6.24
N ARG A 100 4.70 15.44 -6.94
CA ARG A 100 5.01 15.32 -8.36
C ARG A 100 3.94 14.49 -9.09
N PRO A 101 3.85 14.60 -10.43
CA PRO A 101 3.01 13.71 -11.22
C PRO A 101 3.36 12.23 -10.97
N GLY A 102 2.33 11.41 -10.77
CA GLY A 102 2.42 9.96 -10.62
C GLY A 102 1.20 9.30 -11.28
N ILE A 103 0.86 8.06 -10.88
CA ILE A 103 -0.38 7.43 -11.39
C ILE A 103 -1.63 8.26 -11.07
N VAL A 104 -1.63 8.92 -9.90
CA VAL A 104 -2.60 9.96 -9.51
C VAL A 104 -1.83 11.18 -9.01
N VAL A 105 -1.05 10.99 -7.95
CA VAL A 105 -0.09 11.94 -7.39
C VAL A 105 0.96 11.14 -6.62
N ALA A 106 2.20 11.60 -6.57
CA ALA A 106 3.24 11.00 -5.74
C ALA A 106 3.97 12.10 -4.97
N LEU A 107 4.51 11.77 -3.80
CA LEU A 107 5.47 12.66 -3.15
C LEU A 107 6.79 12.66 -3.94
N ASN A 108 7.54 13.76 -3.84
CA ASN A 108 8.96 13.75 -4.14
C ASN A 108 9.71 12.85 -3.15
N GLU A 109 11.01 12.64 -3.36
CA GLU A 109 11.81 11.74 -2.54
C GLU A 109 11.85 12.24 -1.08
N VAL A 110 11.39 11.37 -0.17
CA VAL A 110 11.40 11.64 1.27
C VAL A 110 12.48 10.81 1.93
N ALA A 111 13.40 11.46 2.63
CA ALA A 111 14.41 10.78 3.42
C ALA A 111 13.78 10.16 4.69
N ALA A 112 14.11 8.90 4.96
CA ALA A 112 13.70 8.20 6.18
C ALA A 112 14.85 7.34 6.72
N GLU A 113 14.91 7.21 8.05
CA GLU A 113 15.81 6.27 8.70
C GLU A 113 15.09 4.92 8.85
N VAL A 114 15.61 3.89 8.19
CA VAL A 114 15.04 2.53 8.23
C VAL A 114 16.09 1.58 8.76
N LYS A 115 15.79 0.91 9.89
CA LYS A 115 16.70 -0.05 10.53
C LYS A 115 15.99 -1.39 10.74
N PRO A 116 16.67 -2.54 10.54
CA PRO A 116 16.12 -3.83 10.93
C PRO A 116 15.81 -3.84 12.42
N ARG A 117 14.64 -4.38 12.82
CA ARG A 117 14.26 -4.47 14.24
C ARG A 117 15.13 -5.43 15.05
N SER A 118 15.72 -6.42 14.37
CA SER A 118 16.55 -7.45 15.00
C SER A 118 17.40 -8.13 13.94
N GLN A 119 18.58 -8.60 14.33
CA GLN A 119 19.49 -9.30 13.42
C GLN A 119 18.89 -10.63 12.92
N GLU A 120 18.12 -11.32 13.77
CA GLU A 120 17.46 -12.58 13.45
C GLU A 120 16.46 -12.40 12.30
N ARG A 121 15.65 -11.32 12.34
CA ARG A 121 14.70 -10.99 11.27
C ARG A 121 15.42 -10.64 9.97
N SER A 122 16.53 -9.89 10.03
CA SER A 122 17.34 -9.57 8.83
C SER A 122 17.86 -10.83 8.16
N LYS A 123 18.49 -11.71 8.95
CA LYS A 123 19.01 -12.99 8.47
C LYS A 123 17.91 -13.84 7.83
N LEU A 124 16.76 -13.96 8.47
CA LEU A 124 15.64 -14.71 7.91
C LEU A 124 15.19 -14.12 6.57
N ILE A 125 15.07 -12.81 6.45
CA ILE A 125 14.66 -12.15 5.20
C ILE A 125 15.69 -12.42 4.09
N GLU A 126 16.98 -12.29 4.40
CA GLU A 126 18.07 -12.58 3.47
C GLU A 126 18.05 -14.05 3.03
N GLU A 127 17.94 -15.00 3.96
CA GLU A 127 17.85 -16.44 3.67
C GLU A 127 16.63 -16.78 2.79
N LEU A 128 15.45 -16.23 3.12
CA LEU A 128 14.23 -16.43 2.34
C LEU A 128 14.37 -15.84 0.94
N TRP A 129 14.96 -14.64 0.82
CA TRP A 129 15.20 -14.00 -0.46
C TRP A 129 16.14 -14.81 -1.34
N GLU A 130 17.28 -15.26 -0.81
CA GLU A 130 18.24 -16.04 -1.56
C GLU A 130 17.63 -17.36 -2.04
N ARG A 131 16.94 -18.08 -1.15
CA ARG A 131 16.21 -19.31 -1.49
C ARG A 131 15.17 -19.09 -2.58
N ASP A 132 14.28 -18.10 -2.40
CA ASP A 132 13.16 -17.88 -3.32
C ASP A 132 13.65 -17.31 -4.66
N ARG A 133 14.71 -16.49 -4.66
CA ARG A 133 15.36 -16.03 -5.89
C ARG A 133 15.92 -17.20 -6.66
N GLU A 134 16.64 -18.10 -6.01
CA GLU A 134 17.19 -19.29 -6.66
C GLU A 134 16.12 -20.27 -7.13
N GLU A 135 15.01 -20.43 -6.39
CA GLU A 135 13.94 -21.33 -6.80
C GLU A 135 13.11 -20.77 -7.97
N PHE A 136 12.72 -19.49 -7.88
CA PHE A 136 11.67 -18.95 -8.75
C PHE A 136 12.17 -18.02 -9.84
N LEU A 137 13.38 -17.47 -9.72
CA LEU A 137 13.90 -16.48 -10.66
C LEU A 137 15.10 -17.01 -11.48
N ASP A 138 15.26 -16.49 -12.69
CA ASP A 138 16.44 -16.71 -13.54
C ASP A 138 17.52 -15.64 -13.30
N GLN A 139 18.62 -15.71 -14.06
CA GLN A 139 19.73 -14.76 -13.95
C GLN A 139 19.36 -13.32 -14.32
N GLN A 140 18.23 -13.11 -15.01
CA GLN A 140 17.69 -11.80 -15.38
C GLN A 140 16.58 -11.34 -14.43
N MET A 141 16.42 -12.02 -13.29
CA MET A 141 15.36 -11.79 -12.31
C MET A 141 13.95 -11.97 -12.89
N GLN A 142 13.79 -12.79 -13.93
CA GLN A 142 12.50 -13.17 -14.49
C GLN A 142 12.00 -14.47 -13.88
N TRP A 143 10.67 -14.63 -13.81
CA TRP A 143 10.04 -15.84 -13.30
C TRP A 143 10.33 -17.04 -14.20
N LYS A 144 11.05 -18.03 -13.69
CA LYS A 144 11.21 -19.35 -14.36
C LYS A 144 10.19 -20.38 -13.86
N LYS A 145 9.67 -20.19 -12.66
CA LYS A 145 8.67 -21.05 -12.01
C LYS A 145 7.72 -20.18 -11.21
N SER A 146 6.42 -20.46 -11.31
CA SER A 146 5.43 -19.76 -10.49
C SER A 146 5.33 -20.42 -9.12
N PRO A 147 5.17 -19.66 -8.03
CA PRO A 147 4.83 -20.25 -6.73
C PRO A 147 3.48 -20.97 -6.83
N LYS A 148 3.35 -22.14 -6.19
CA LYS A 148 2.13 -22.99 -6.27
C LYS A 148 0.84 -22.22 -6.00
N GLY A 149 0.84 -21.31 -5.02
CA GLY A 149 -0.35 -20.49 -4.71
C GLY A 149 -0.75 -19.55 -5.85
N VAL A 150 0.21 -19.09 -6.66
CA VAL A 150 -0.07 -18.29 -7.87
C VAL A 150 -0.61 -19.20 -8.97
N GLU A 151 -0.02 -20.38 -9.17
CA GLU A 151 -0.52 -21.38 -10.12
C GLU A 151 -1.97 -21.76 -9.81
N ASP A 152 -2.29 -22.02 -8.54
CA ASP A 152 -3.64 -22.36 -8.09
C ASP A 152 -4.66 -21.25 -8.41
N VAL A 153 -4.27 -19.97 -8.28
CA VAL A 153 -5.12 -18.83 -8.63
C VAL A 153 -5.30 -18.73 -10.13
N MET A 154 -4.22 -18.88 -10.90
CA MET A 154 -4.27 -18.86 -12.37
C MET A 154 -5.19 -19.98 -12.87
N HIS A 155 -5.03 -21.20 -12.37
CA HIS A 155 -5.89 -22.34 -12.73
C HIS A 155 -7.37 -22.12 -12.39
N ARG A 156 -7.68 -21.48 -11.26
CA ARG A 156 -9.05 -21.10 -10.91
C ARG A 156 -9.63 -20.05 -11.85
N ALA A 157 -8.80 -19.15 -12.37
CA ALA A 157 -9.23 -18.09 -13.28
C ALA A 157 -9.47 -18.57 -14.72
N VAL A 158 -8.83 -19.67 -15.16
CA VAL A 158 -9.03 -20.25 -16.51
C VAL A 158 -10.09 -21.35 -16.55
N GLY A 159 -10.71 -21.69 -15.42
CA GLY A 159 -11.81 -22.66 -15.34
C GLY A 159 -13.13 -22.10 -15.88
N PHE A 160 -13.24 -22.04 -17.20
CA PHE A 160 -14.50 -22.17 -17.94
C PHE A 160 -14.63 -23.62 -18.44
#